data_AF-A0A9D5NCW6-F1
#
_entry.id   AF-A0A9D5NCW6-F1
#
_cell.length_a   1.000
_cell.length_b   1.000
_cell.length_c   1.000
_cell.angle_alpha   90.00
_cell.angle_beta   90.00
_cell.angle_gamma   90.00
#
_symmetry.space_group_name_H-M   'P 1'
#
loop_
_entity.id
_entity.type
_entity.pdbx_description
1 polymer ?
#
loop_
_entity_poly.entity_id
_entity_poly.type
_entity_poly.pdbx_seq_one_letter_code
_entity_poly.pdbx_strand_id
1 'polypeptide(L)'
;MSEKQMTKQEMLDHLEKGMDLVKKRYGSADEEYYSALKELGIEFSEERLIEDYARVKDTEALFDAYYKQYGDILDSEHEKEWVNSDIFFELIDRIIPRHFDFAETGDPFFITTALNELCMDDLRKADQKEIEKILRALITYSKTRDQHNLEETLEMPDMNGLIKELVRVCHNRDASFRKLIQEMYECFDDMDPKIFPSVYKEVMNTKKK
;
A
#
# COMPACT_ATOMS: atom_id res chain seq x y z
N MET A 1 -23.41 36.24 -9.63
CA MET A 1 -22.56 35.98 -8.45
C MET A 1 -21.14 36.28 -8.89
N SER A 2 -20.53 37.35 -8.39
CA SER A 2 -19.14 37.69 -8.70
C SER A 2 -18.24 36.82 -7.84
N GLU A 3 -17.39 35.99 -8.43
CA GLU A 3 -16.26 35.40 -7.70
C GLU A 3 -15.45 36.57 -7.13
N LYS A 4 -15.32 36.64 -5.81
CA LYS A 4 -14.40 37.60 -5.18
C LYS A 4 -13.00 37.16 -5.58
N GLN A 5 -12.33 37.93 -6.42
CA GLN A 5 -10.91 37.74 -6.68
C GLN A 5 -10.16 38.03 -5.39
N MET A 6 -9.53 36.99 -4.84
CA MET A 6 -8.65 37.07 -3.68
C MET A 6 -7.50 38.04 -4.00
N THR A 7 -7.21 38.94 -3.08
CA THR A 7 -6.13 39.91 -3.24
C THR A 7 -4.78 39.20 -3.14
N LYS A 8 -3.73 39.80 -3.72
CA LYS A 8 -2.36 39.26 -3.63
C LYS A 8 -1.89 39.11 -2.18
N GLN A 9 -2.33 39.98 -1.27
CA GLN A 9 -1.99 39.88 0.14
C GLN A 9 -2.69 38.70 0.80
N GLU A 10 -3.99 38.52 0.57
CA GLU A 10 -4.73 37.36 1.06
C GLU A 10 -4.12 36.04 0.53
N MET A 11 -3.71 35.98 -0.74
CA MET A 11 -2.99 34.82 -1.29
C MET A 11 -1.68 34.53 -0.54
N LEU A 12 -0.90 35.56 -0.19
CA LEU A 12 0.36 35.39 0.53
C LEU A 12 0.12 34.93 1.97
N ASP A 13 -0.87 35.53 2.66
CA ASP A 13 -1.22 35.17 4.04
C ASP A 13 -1.75 33.71 4.11
N HIS A 14 -2.55 33.28 3.13
CA HIS A 14 -3.00 31.89 3.01
C HIS A 14 -1.84 30.92 2.75
N LEU A 15 -0.87 31.33 1.92
CA LEU A 15 0.30 30.51 1.63
C LEU A 15 1.22 30.39 2.84
N GLU A 16 1.43 31.47 3.59
CA GLU A 16 2.20 31.47 4.84
C GLU A 16 1.54 30.57 5.90
N LYS A 17 0.22 30.70 6.09
CA LYS A 17 -0.56 29.82 6.99
C LYS A 17 -0.43 28.35 6.55
N GLY A 18 -0.58 28.07 5.26
CA GLY A 18 -0.42 26.72 4.71
C GLY A 18 0.98 26.15 4.94
N MET A 19 2.03 26.95 4.74
CA MET A 19 3.40 26.53 4.99
C MET A 19 3.66 26.23 6.48
N ASP A 20 3.10 27.03 7.39
CA ASP A 20 3.28 26.80 8.82
C ASP A 20 2.50 25.57 9.31
N LEU A 21 1.34 25.27 8.72
CA LEU A 21 0.63 24.01 8.95
C LEU A 21 1.44 22.81 8.47
N VAL A 22 2.05 22.90 7.27
CA VAL A 22 2.93 21.85 6.74
C VAL A 22 4.15 21.66 7.66
N LYS A 23 4.79 22.75 8.11
CA LYS A 23 5.90 22.66 9.08
C LYS A 23 5.45 22.04 10.39
N LYS A 24 4.25 22.35 10.88
CA LYS A 24 3.73 21.75 12.11
C LYS A 24 3.44 20.27 11.90
N ARG A 25 2.74 19.90 10.82
CA ARG A 25 2.46 18.53 10.39
C ARG A 25 3.72 17.65 10.35
N TYR A 26 4.76 18.11 9.66
CA TYR A 26 5.99 17.32 9.45
C TYR A 26 7.11 17.61 10.45
N GLY A 27 6.94 18.60 11.32
CA GLY A 27 7.90 18.99 12.35
C GLY A 27 7.51 18.60 13.77
N SER A 28 6.23 18.31 14.01
CA SER A 28 5.75 17.76 15.28
C SER A 28 6.11 16.28 15.41
N ALA A 29 6.45 15.85 16.63
CA ALA A 29 6.67 14.44 16.93
C ALA A 29 5.34 13.68 16.99
N ASP A 30 5.35 12.38 16.70
CA ASP A 30 4.17 11.52 16.75
C ASP A 30 3.44 11.59 18.10
N GLU A 31 4.20 11.75 19.19
CA GLU A 31 3.67 11.96 20.55
C GLU A 31 2.84 13.24 20.72
N GLU A 32 3.21 14.32 20.02
CA GLU A 32 2.43 15.56 20.02
C GLU A 32 1.09 15.34 19.29
N TYR A 33 1.12 14.57 18.20
CA TYR A 33 -0.09 14.22 17.46
C TYR A 33 -1.02 13.31 18.27
N TYR A 34 -0.49 12.26 18.92
CA TYR A 34 -1.28 11.39 19.81
C TYR A 34 -1.90 12.17 20.97
N SER A 35 -1.16 13.11 21.55
CA SER A 35 -1.67 13.99 22.59
C SER A 35 -2.83 14.85 22.08
N ALA A 36 -2.72 15.41 20.87
CA ALA A 36 -3.78 16.19 20.25
C ALA A 36 -5.02 15.36 19.91
N LEU A 37 -4.86 14.13 19.42
CA LEU A 37 -5.98 13.18 19.21
C LEU A 37 -6.72 12.90 20.53
N LYS A 38 -5.97 12.68 21.61
CA LYS A 38 -6.55 12.42 22.93
C LYS A 38 -7.37 13.60 23.46
N GLU A 39 -6.93 14.84 23.22
CA GLU A 39 -7.71 16.04 23.55
C GLU A 39 -9.05 16.11 22.81
N LEU A 40 -9.13 15.52 21.60
CA LEU A 40 -10.36 15.40 20.82
C LEU A 40 -11.23 14.20 21.23
N GLY A 41 -10.83 13.46 22.27
CA GLY A 41 -11.53 12.24 22.71
C GLY A 41 -11.22 11.01 21.84
N ILE A 42 -10.21 11.06 20.98
CA ILE A 42 -9.77 9.95 20.15
C ILE A 42 -8.68 9.17 20.91
N GLU A 43 -9.03 7.98 21.40
CA GLU A 43 -8.07 7.07 22.03
C GLU A 43 -7.35 6.23 20.96
N PHE A 44 -6.21 6.73 20.49
CA PHE A 44 -5.37 6.07 19.51
C PHE A 44 -3.92 5.98 20.00
N SER A 45 -3.24 4.88 19.68
CA SER A 45 -1.80 4.69 19.88
C SER A 45 -1.25 3.79 18.79
N GLU A 46 0.08 3.82 18.64
CA GLU A 46 0.81 2.95 17.71
C GLU A 46 0.59 1.47 18.03
N GLU A 47 0.62 1.08 19.31
CA GLU A 47 0.40 -0.32 19.72
C GLU A 47 -1.00 -0.79 19.36
N ARG A 48 -2.01 0.05 19.55
CA ARG A 48 -3.39 -0.26 19.17
C ARG A 48 -3.50 -0.47 17.66
N LEU A 49 -2.86 0.39 16.87
CA LEU A 49 -2.83 0.24 15.41
C LEU A 49 -2.18 -1.08 14.99
N ILE A 50 -1.04 -1.43 15.60
CA ILE A 50 -0.32 -2.68 15.33
C ILE A 50 -1.21 -3.88 15.66
N GLU A 51 -1.90 -3.88 16.80
CA GLU A 51 -2.82 -4.94 17.21
C GLU A 51 -4.02 -5.07 16.26
N ASP A 52 -4.66 -3.96 15.93
CA ASP A 52 -5.81 -3.93 15.02
C ASP A 52 -5.40 -4.41 13.61
N TYR A 53 -4.26 -3.94 13.09
CA TYR A 53 -3.75 -4.39 11.80
C TYR A 53 -3.31 -5.86 11.82
N ALA A 54 -2.67 -6.35 12.88
CA ALA A 54 -2.28 -7.77 12.97
C ALA A 54 -3.48 -8.73 12.87
N ARG A 55 -4.66 -8.27 13.32
CA ARG A 55 -5.92 -9.00 13.22
C ARG A 55 -6.56 -8.90 11.83
N VAL A 56 -6.56 -7.71 11.23
CA VAL A 56 -7.28 -7.43 9.98
C VAL A 56 -6.43 -7.73 8.74
N LYS A 57 -5.15 -7.35 8.78
CA LYS A 57 -4.14 -7.49 7.69
C LYS A 57 -4.58 -6.87 6.37
N ASP A 58 -5.38 -5.82 6.45
CA ASP A 58 -5.96 -5.11 5.32
C ASP A 58 -6.07 -3.63 5.69
N THR A 59 -5.24 -2.82 5.05
CA THR A 59 -5.06 -1.40 5.37
C THR A 59 -6.31 -0.61 4.99
N GLU A 60 -6.94 -0.92 3.85
CA GLU A 60 -8.17 -0.23 3.41
C GLU A 60 -9.33 -0.51 4.36
N ALA A 61 -9.53 -1.78 4.72
CA ALA A 61 -10.57 -2.13 5.70
C ALA A 61 -10.33 -1.47 7.07
N LEU A 62 -9.07 -1.30 7.46
CA LEU A 62 -8.70 -0.61 8.69
C LEU A 62 -8.93 0.90 8.59
N PHE A 63 -8.62 1.52 7.45
CA PHE A 63 -8.89 2.92 7.16
C PHE A 63 -10.40 3.19 7.24
N ASP A 64 -11.22 2.37 6.59
CA ASP A 64 -12.68 2.48 6.64
C ASP A 64 -13.21 2.38 8.07
N ALA A 65 -12.69 1.43 8.85
CA ALA A 65 -13.09 1.25 10.25
C ALA A 65 -12.75 2.48 11.09
N TYR A 66 -11.54 3.03 10.96
CA TYR A 66 -11.16 4.23 11.70
C TYR A 66 -11.83 5.50 11.17
N TYR A 67 -12.06 5.64 9.86
CA TYR A 67 -12.79 6.78 9.32
C TYR A 67 -14.22 6.79 9.86
N LYS A 68 -14.88 5.64 9.88
CA LYS A 68 -16.21 5.50 10.48
C LYS A 68 -16.23 5.84 11.98
N GLN A 69 -15.14 5.57 12.69
CA GLN A 69 -15.06 5.79 14.13
C GLN A 69 -14.67 7.24 14.49
N TYR A 70 -13.75 7.84 13.73
CA TYR A 70 -13.08 9.09 14.08
C TYR A 70 -13.16 10.17 13.00
N GLY A 71 -13.51 9.83 11.76
CA GLY A 71 -13.50 10.73 10.61
C GLY A 71 -14.32 12.00 10.85
N ASP A 72 -15.56 11.87 11.33
CA ASP A 72 -16.41 13.03 11.64
C ASP A 72 -15.77 13.96 12.70
N ILE A 73 -15.08 13.40 13.71
CA ILE A 73 -14.41 14.17 14.76
C ILE A 73 -13.17 14.87 14.18
N LEU A 74 -12.37 14.13 13.42
CA LEU A 74 -11.15 14.63 12.79
C LEU A 74 -11.44 15.74 11.77
N ASP A 75 -12.54 15.63 11.02
CA ASP A 75 -12.85 16.55 9.93
C ASP A 75 -13.70 17.74 10.39
N SER A 76 -14.41 17.63 11.52
CA SER A 76 -15.22 18.72 12.08
C SER A 76 -14.40 19.78 12.82
N GLU A 77 -13.20 19.44 13.29
CA GLU A 77 -12.31 20.33 14.05
C GLU A 77 -11.42 21.20 13.14
N HIS A 78 -12.07 21.98 12.27
CA HIS A 78 -11.41 22.91 11.35
C HIS A 78 -10.51 23.95 12.05
N GLU A 79 -10.63 24.18 13.37
CA GLU A 79 -9.80 25.15 14.09
C GLU A 79 -8.37 24.64 14.33
N LYS A 80 -8.18 23.31 14.40
CA LYS A 80 -6.87 22.70 14.61
C LYS A 80 -6.16 22.31 13.32
N GLU A 81 -6.74 22.48 12.12
CA GLU A 81 -6.26 22.26 10.71
C GLU A 81 -5.18 21.18 10.42
N TRP A 82 -4.13 21.05 11.24
CA TRP A 82 -3.09 20.01 11.24
C TRP A 82 -3.51 18.70 11.93
N VAL A 83 -4.70 18.62 12.57
CA VAL A 83 -5.29 17.37 13.09
C VAL A 83 -6.56 17.08 12.31
N ASN A 84 -6.49 16.17 11.35
CA ASN A 84 -7.59 15.81 10.44
C ASN A 84 -7.44 14.36 9.93
N SER A 85 -8.42 13.87 9.15
CA SER A 85 -8.40 12.49 8.66
C SER A 85 -7.19 12.18 7.77
N ASP A 86 -6.80 13.11 6.89
CA ASP A 86 -5.69 12.89 5.97
C ASP A 86 -4.37 12.67 6.73
N ILE A 87 -4.14 13.46 7.78
CA ILE A 87 -2.97 13.36 8.64
C ILE A 87 -3.00 12.05 9.43
N PHE A 88 -4.19 11.68 9.91
CA PHE A 88 -4.40 10.46 10.65
C PHE A 88 -4.10 9.23 9.77
N PHE A 89 -4.54 9.21 8.51
CA PHE A 89 -4.25 8.11 7.61
C PHE A 89 -2.80 8.08 7.12
N GLU A 90 -2.17 9.23 6.90
CA GLU A 90 -0.72 9.29 6.66
C GLU A 90 0.09 8.69 7.82
N LEU A 91 -0.36 8.91 9.06
CA LEU A 91 0.28 8.31 10.23
C LEU A 91 0.17 6.78 10.19
N ILE A 92 -1.01 6.24 9.84
CA ILE A 92 -1.20 4.79 9.70
C ILE A 92 -0.31 4.23 8.59
N ASP A 93 -0.33 4.87 7.41
CA ASP A 93 0.48 4.50 6.24
C ASP A 93 1.98 4.50 6.57
N ARG A 94 2.42 5.36 7.47
CA ARG A 94 3.82 5.39 7.92
C ARG A 94 4.14 4.31 8.95
N ILE A 95 3.22 3.97 9.84
CA ILE A 95 3.47 3.03 10.94
C ILE A 95 3.42 1.59 10.42
N ILE A 96 2.39 1.19 9.66
CA ILE A 96 2.20 -0.21 9.30
C ILE A 96 3.43 -0.80 8.57
N PRO A 97 4.02 -0.15 7.55
CA PRO A 97 5.20 -0.68 6.84
C PRO A 97 6.46 -0.80 7.71
N ARG A 98 6.54 -0.10 8.85
CA ARG A 98 7.67 -0.21 9.79
C ARG A 98 7.60 -1.48 10.63
N HIS A 99 6.41 -2.01 10.85
CA HIS A 99 6.17 -3.15 11.73
C HIS A 99 5.82 -4.44 10.99
N PHE A 100 5.31 -4.32 9.76
CA PHE A 100 4.84 -5.47 8.99
C PHE A 100 5.53 -5.53 7.64
N ASP A 101 6.03 -6.73 7.30
CA ASP A 101 6.48 -7.00 5.94
C ASP A 101 5.26 -7.28 5.03
N PHE A 102 5.07 -6.44 4.02
CA PHE A 102 3.97 -6.63 3.07
C PHE A 102 4.03 -7.95 2.30
N ALA A 103 5.23 -8.54 2.13
CA ALA A 103 5.36 -9.88 1.55
C ALA A 103 4.73 -10.97 2.42
N GLU A 104 4.69 -10.76 3.74
CA GLU A 104 4.12 -11.69 4.72
C GLU A 104 2.63 -11.44 4.99
N THR A 105 2.14 -10.23 4.74
CA THR A 105 0.73 -9.87 4.95
C THR A 105 -0.11 -10.00 3.69
N GLY A 106 0.49 -9.80 2.51
CA GLY A 106 -0.21 -9.82 1.23
C GLY A 106 -1.29 -8.74 1.16
N ASP A 107 -1.09 -7.61 1.81
CA ASP A 107 -2.04 -6.49 1.82
C ASP A 107 -2.10 -5.82 0.43
N PRO A 108 -3.30 -5.69 -0.17
CA PRO A 108 -3.50 -5.04 -1.47
C PRO A 108 -2.86 -3.67 -1.59
N PHE A 109 -3.04 -2.83 -0.58
CA PHE A 109 -2.60 -1.45 -0.60
C PHE A 109 -1.08 -1.37 -0.77
N PHE A 110 -0.33 -2.15 0.01
CA PHE A 110 1.14 -2.16 -0.09
C PHE A 110 1.64 -2.82 -1.38
N ILE A 111 0.94 -3.83 -1.90
CA ILE A 111 1.33 -4.44 -3.19
C ILE A 111 1.15 -3.42 -4.31
N THR A 112 0.01 -2.73 -4.36
CA THR A 112 -0.28 -1.69 -5.35
C THR A 112 0.70 -0.53 -5.25
N THR A 113 0.99 -0.05 -4.04
CA THR A 113 1.98 1.02 -3.81
C THR A 113 3.36 0.61 -4.30
N ALA A 114 3.83 -0.59 -3.94
CA ALA A 114 5.14 -1.09 -4.38
C ALA A 114 5.22 -1.27 -5.91
N LEU A 115 4.14 -1.73 -6.55
CA LEU A 115 4.07 -1.82 -8.01
C LEU A 115 4.11 -0.43 -8.67
N ASN A 116 3.36 0.54 -8.13
CA ASN A 116 3.33 1.90 -8.64
C ASN A 116 4.70 2.57 -8.55
N GLU A 117 5.38 2.47 -7.40
CA GLU A 117 6.74 2.97 -7.22
C GLU A 117 7.71 2.38 -8.25
N LEU A 118 7.66 1.05 -8.39
CA LEU A 118 8.56 0.33 -9.29
C LEU A 118 8.28 0.65 -10.78
N CYS A 119 7.03 0.96 -11.13
CA CYS A 119 6.63 1.37 -12.48
C CYS A 119 6.88 2.85 -12.80
N MET A 120 6.97 3.72 -11.78
CA MET A 120 7.35 5.13 -11.98
C MET A 120 8.82 5.27 -12.41
N ASP A 121 9.66 4.32 -12.00
CA ASP A 121 11.07 4.25 -12.36
C ASP A 121 11.33 3.46 -13.67
N ASP A 122 12.57 3.55 -14.19
CA ASP A 122 13.01 2.68 -15.29
C ASP A 122 13.06 1.23 -14.79
N LEU A 123 12.06 0.43 -15.15
CA LEU A 123 11.90 -0.98 -14.77
C LEU A 123 13.18 -1.83 -14.92
N ARG A 124 14.05 -1.48 -15.88
CA ARG A 124 15.33 -2.20 -16.11
C ARG A 124 16.34 -1.99 -14.99
N LYS A 125 16.11 -1.03 -14.09
CA LYS A 125 16.94 -0.70 -12.94
C LYS A 125 16.34 -1.20 -11.63
N ALA A 126 15.13 -1.76 -11.65
CA ALA A 126 14.47 -2.29 -10.47
C ALA A 126 15.33 -3.38 -9.81
N ASP A 127 15.41 -3.40 -8.48
CA ASP A 127 16.09 -4.47 -7.76
C ASP A 127 15.26 -5.76 -7.90
N GLN A 128 15.91 -6.84 -8.32
CA GLN A 128 15.27 -8.14 -8.39
C GLN A 128 14.69 -8.57 -7.03
N LYS A 129 15.31 -8.18 -5.92
CA LYS A 129 14.76 -8.50 -4.59
C LYS A 129 13.42 -7.83 -4.33
N GLU A 130 13.22 -6.60 -4.81
CA GLU A 130 11.95 -5.89 -4.69
C GLU A 130 10.88 -6.57 -5.54
N ILE A 131 11.23 -6.97 -6.76
CA ILE A 131 10.35 -7.76 -7.63
C ILE A 131 9.95 -9.08 -6.95
N GLU A 132 10.92 -9.83 -6.42
CA GLU A 132 10.64 -11.07 -5.70
C GLU A 132 9.75 -10.84 -4.47
N LYS A 133 9.92 -9.70 -3.79
CA LYS A 133 9.10 -9.31 -2.64
C LYS A 133 7.63 -9.10 -3.05
N ILE A 134 7.40 -8.39 -4.16
CA ILE A 134 6.06 -8.17 -4.73
C ILE A 134 5.43 -9.50 -5.15
N LEU A 135 6.17 -10.37 -5.84
CA LEU A 135 5.65 -11.68 -6.26
C LEU A 135 5.28 -12.56 -5.05
N ARG A 136 6.07 -12.52 -3.97
CA ARG A 136 5.73 -13.21 -2.71
C ARG A 136 4.47 -12.63 -2.08
N ALA A 137 4.34 -11.31 -2.08
CA ALA A 137 3.16 -10.64 -1.55
C ALA A 137 1.88 -11.04 -2.31
N LEU A 138 1.93 -11.15 -3.64
CA LEU A 138 0.82 -11.65 -4.46
C LEU A 138 0.43 -13.10 -4.12
N ILE A 139 1.41 -13.98 -3.93
CA ILE A 139 1.15 -15.36 -3.46
C ILE A 139 0.47 -15.35 -2.10
N THR A 140 0.96 -14.53 -1.17
CA THR A 140 0.38 -14.39 0.17
C THR A 140 -1.04 -13.83 0.09
N TYR A 141 -1.29 -12.81 -0.73
CA TYR A 141 -2.61 -12.25 -0.98
C TYR A 141 -3.58 -13.35 -1.44
N SER A 142 -3.20 -14.11 -2.47
CA SER A 142 -4.01 -15.21 -3.01
C SER A 142 -4.38 -16.23 -1.92
N LYS A 143 -3.38 -16.69 -1.15
CA LYS A 143 -3.58 -17.70 -0.09
C LYS A 143 -4.40 -17.18 1.08
N THR A 144 -4.24 -15.92 1.47
CA THR A 144 -4.90 -15.36 2.65
C THR A 144 -6.33 -14.93 2.39
N ARG A 145 -6.65 -14.56 1.15
CA ARG A 145 -7.96 -14.03 0.74
C ARG A 145 -8.75 -14.93 -0.21
N ASP A 146 -8.23 -16.13 -0.50
CA ASP A 146 -8.85 -17.11 -1.39
C ASP A 146 -9.14 -16.52 -2.78
N GLN A 147 -8.22 -15.68 -3.28
CA GLN A 147 -8.32 -15.03 -4.59
C GLN A 147 -7.32 -15.66 -5.55
N HIS A 148 -7.84 -16.35 -6.57
CA HIS A 148 -7.04 -17.16 -7.50
C HIS A 148 -7.07 -16.63 -8.94
N ASN A 149 -7.63 -15.45 -9.15
CA ASN A 149 -7.68 -14.77 -10.43
C ASN A 149 -6.79 -13.51 -10.37
N LEU A 150 -5.67 -13.56 -11.06
CA LEU A 150 -4.64 -12.52 -11.07
C LEU A 150 -5.13 -11.24 -11.75
N GLU A 151 -5.92 -11.32 -12.82
CA GLU A 151 -6.49 -10.12 -13.46
C GLU A 151 -7.57 -9.44 -12.62
N GLU A 152 -8.20 -10.16 -11.70
CA GLU A 152 -9.16 -9.58 -10.73
C GLU A 152 -8.46 -9.11 -9.44
N THR A 153 -7.13 -9.27 -9.36
CA THR A 153 -6.32 -8.89 -8.20
C THR A 153 -5.97 -7.39 -8.27
N LEU A 154 -6.21 -6.65 -7.18
CA LEU A 154 -5.78 -5.26 -6.95
C LEU A 154 -6.41 -4.15 -7.83
N GLU A 155 -7.51 -4.43 -8.55
CA GLU A 155 -8.16 -3.45 -9.45
C GLU A 155 -7.20 -2.82 -10.50
N MET A 156 -6.09 -3.50 -10.82
CA MET A 156 -5.10 -3.02 -11.78
C MET A 156 -5.33 -3.61 -13.18
N PRO A 157 -5.30 -2.81 -14.25
CA PRO A 157 -5.43 -3.35 -15.61
C PRO A 157 -4.16 -4.07 -16.07
N ASP A 158 -4.32 -5.28 -16.64
CA ASP A 158 -3.26 -6.10 -17.27
C ASP A 158 -2.16 -6.56 -16.30
N MET A 159 -2.57 -7.23 -15.23
CA MET A 159 -1.65 -7.77 -14.23
C MET A 159 -0.72 -8.84 -14.83
N ASN A 160 -1.22 -9.66 -15.77
CA ASN A 160 -0.37 -10.62 -16.48
C ASN A 160 0.73 -9.92 -17.29
N GLY A 161 0.40 -8.85 -18.01
CA GLY A 161 1.37 -8.04 -18.75
C GLY A 161 2.44 -7.46 -17.85
N LEU A 162 2.04 -6.92 -16.69
CA LEU A 162 2.96 -6.38 -15.70
C LEU A 162 3.91 -7.46 -15.14
N ILE A 163 3.35 -8.57 -14.65
CA ILE A 163 4.15 -9.66 -14.07
C ILE A 163 5.12 -10.24 -15.08
N LYS A 164 4.72 -10.34 -16.35
CA LYS A 164 5.60 -10.75 -17.45
C LYS A 164 6.83 -9.85 -17.56
N GLU A 165 6.63 -8.53 -17.52
CA GLU A 165 7.73 -7.57 -17.62
C GLU A 165 8.63 -7.59 -16.38
N LEU A 166 8.04 -7.70 -15.19
CA LEU A 166 8.78 -7.88 -13.93
C LEU A 166 9.69 -9.11 -13.99
N VAL A 167 9.15 -10.28 -14.36
CA VAL A 167 9.92 -11.51 -14.51
C VAL A 167 10.97 -11.40 -15.62
N ARG A 168 10.69 -10.65 -16.69
CA ARG A 168 11.61 -10.45 -17.81
C ARG A 168 12.89 -9.73 -17.38
N VAL A 169 12.79 -8.73 -16.51
CA VAL A 169 13.95 -7.95 -16.04
C VAL A 169 14.76 -8.66 -14.94
N CYS A 170 14.23 -9.72 -14.32
CA CYS A 170 14.98 -10.58 -13.41
C CYS A 170 16.03 -11.43 -14.16
N HIS A 171 17.31 -11.23 -13.84
CA HIS A 171 18.44 -11.92 -14.46
C HIS A 171 18.91 -13.16 -13.67
N ASN A 172 18.82 -13.16 -12.34
CA ASN A 172 19.17 -14.32 -11.54
C ASN A 172 17.98 -15.29 -11.45
N ARG A 173 17.99 -16.34 -12.27
CA ARG A 173 16.87 -17.31 -12.39
C ARG A 173 17.21 -18.67 -11.77
N ASP A 174 17.75 -18.63 -10.57
CA ASP A 174 18.13 -19.82 -9.80
C ASP A 174 16.92 -20.65 -9.32
N ALA A 175 17.20 -21.71 -8.54
CA ALA A 175 16.16 -22.60 -8.02
C ALA A 175 15.15 -21.88 -7.11
N SER A 176 15.57 -20.86 -6.36
CA SER A 176 14.70 -20.09 -5.47
C SER A 176 13.72 -19.25 -6.28
N PHE A 177 14.22 -18.51 -7.27
CA PHE A 177 13.38 -17.71 -8.16
C PHE A 177 12.41 -18.59 -8.95
N ARG A 178 12.88 -19.72 -9.48
CA ARG A 178 12.02 -20.66 -10.21
C ARG A 178 10.91 -21.24 -9.34
N LYS A 179 11.21 -21.57 -8.08
CA LYS A 179 10.20 -22.03 -7.11
C LYS A 179 9.16 -20.94 -6.84
N LEU A 180 9.58 -19.67 -6.72
CA LEU A 180 8.66 -18.55 -6.56
C LEU A 180 7.67 -18.44 -7.73
N ILE A 181 8.16 -18.52 -8.97
CA ILE A 181 7.29 -18.50 -10.16
C ILE A 181 6.42 -19.74 -10.25
N GLN A 182 6.91 -20.89 -9.80
CA GLN A 182 6.10 -22.11 -9.71
C GLN A 182 4.91 -21.90 -8.76
N GLU A 183 5.14 -21.34 -7.59
CA GLU A 183 4.09 -21.03 -6.61
C GLU A 183 3.07 -20.03 -7.17
N MET A 184 3.49 -19.03 -7.95
CA MET A 184 2.56 -18.13 -8.65
C MET A 184 1.60 -18.90 -9.56
N TYR A 185 2.10 -19.80 -10.43
CA TYR A 185 1.25 -20.63 -11.29
C TYR A 185 0.37 -21.64 -10.54
N GLU A 186 0.73 -21.98 -9.30
CA GLU A 186 -0.08 -22.83 -8.43
C GLU A 186 -1.18 -22.03 -7.72
N CYS A 187 -0.97 -20.73 -7.47
CA CYS A 187 -1.93 -19.86 -6.80
C CYS A 187 -2.90 -19.17 -7.76
N PHE A 188 -2.50 -18.89 -8.99
CA PHE A 188 -3.32 -18.13 -9.94
C PHE A 188 -3.68 -18.97 -11.17
N ASP A 189 -4.97 -19.16 -11.39
CA ASP A 189 -5.50 -20.05 -12.44
C ASP A 189 -5.41 -19.44 -13.85
N ASP A 190 -5.45 -18.12 -13.92
CA ASP A 190 -5.45 -17.30 -15.14
C ASP A 190 -4.06 -16.78 -15.54
N MET A 191 -3.01 -17.13 -14.78
CA MET A 191 -1.66 -16.64 -15.03
C MET A 191 -1.15 -17.10 -16.42
N ASP A 192 -0.71 -16.14 -17.26
CA ASP A 192 -0.29 -16.40 -18.65
C ASP A 192 0.87 -17.42 -18.68
N PRO A 193 0.67 -18.60 -19.28
CA PRO A 193 1.71 -19.63 -19.43
C PRO A 193 2.99 -19.15 -20.12
N LYS A 194 2.94 -18.01 -20.82
CA LYS A 194 4.07 -17.42 -21.54
C LYS A 194 5.00 -16.60 -20.66
N ILE A 195 4.62 -16.24 -19.43
CA ILE A 195 5.47 -15.46 -18.50
C ILE A 195 6.78 -16.21 -18.22
N PHE A 196 6.67 -17.50 -17.93
CA PHE A 196 7.83 -18.39 -17.75
C PHE A 196 7.50 -19.81 -18.25
N PRO A 197 7.65 -20.08 -19.56
CA PRO A 197 7.13 -21.31 -20.18
C PRO A 197 7.75 -22.61 -19.67
N SER A 198 9.03 -22.59 -19.27
CA SER A 198 9.68 -23.81 -18.74
C SER A 198 9.14 -24.19 -17.36
N VAL A 199 8.98 -23.23 -16.46
CA VAL A 199 8.37 -23.46 -15.13
C VAL A 199 6.91 -23.88 -15.27
N TYR A 200 6.14 -23.26 -16.19
CA TYR A 200 4.76 -23.68 -16.45
C TYR A 200 4.67 -25.16 -16.87
N LYS A 201 5.54 -25.61 -17.79
CA LYS A 201 5.60 -27.02 -18.20
C LYS A 201 5.90 -27.95 -17.03
N GLU A 202 6.77 -27.54 -16.11
CA GLU A 202 7.07 -28.30 -14.89
C GLU A 202 5.83 -28.44 -14.00
N VAL A 203 5.08 -27.37 -13.75
CA VAL A 203 3.82 -27.40 -12.98
C VAL A 203 2.82 -28.37 -13.63
N MET A 204 2.60 -28.25 -14.94
CA MET A 204 1.61 -29.07 -15.66
C MET A 204 1.98 -30.55 -15.72
N ASN A 205 3.26 -30.89 -15.73
CA ASN A 205 3.70 -32.29 -15.67
C ASN A 205 3.48 -32.90 -14.28
N THR A 206 3.53 -32.08 -13.23
CA THR A 206 3.29 -32.52 -11.85
C THR A 206 1.81 -32.75 -11.59
N LYS A 207 0.91 -31.89 -12.11
CA LYS A 207 -0.56 -32.04 -11.99
C LYS A 207 -1.15 -33.27 -12.72
N LYS A 208 -0.39 -33.90 -13.61
CA LYS A 208 -0.82 -35.09 -14.40
C LYS A 208 -0.50 -36.44 -13.74
N LYS A 209 0.19 -36.44 -12.60
CA LYS A 209 0.51 -37.64 -11.81
C LYS A 209 -0.47 -37.77 -10.65
#